data_AF-A0AAE1TY84-F1
#
_entry.id   AF-A0AAE1TY84-F1
#
_cell.length_a   1.000
_cell.length_b   1.000
_cell.length_c   1.000
_cell.angle_alpha   90.00
_cell.angle_beta   90.00
_cell.angle_gamma   90.00
#
_symmetry.space_group_name_H-M   'P 1'
#
loop_
_entity.id
_entity.type
_entity.pdbx_description
1 polymer ?
#
loop_
_entity_poly.entity_id
_entity_poly.type
_entity_poly.pdbx_seq_one_letter_code
_entity_poly.pdbx_strand_id
1 'polypeptide(L)'
;SNYSYTSPNRYYSASIITMTGITQNNASLAIWISALTSTINFLGTFIGLFLVDRIGRRPLTIASLSGTALALLGLALTFQLSYVNSPKVTFDGGVAENNSCLFESCGVCTSKRECGFCFEGDTEGNYTASCVLSNHSLYDEYSVYGDCSNTTLAAGGIVVYAYDWCPYQYAWITIIALGLYLLFFSSGMAPMPWTINSEIYPNWARATCTSITTSINWSANLLVSLTFLTLTEVLLKHGTFYLYMCVAVCGCVCFTLLLPETRGVPLEQMGDLFSLPVLQRIKKRY
;
A
#
# COMPACT_ATOMS: atom_id res chain seq x y z
N SER A 1 -23.72 -18.92 -15.53
CA SER A 1 -23.06 -17.67 -15.99
C SER A 1 -21.70 -17.63 -15.34
N ASN A 2 -20.67 -18.07 -16.07
CA ASN A 2 -19.32 -18.21 -15.58
C ASN A 2 -18.70 -16.82 -15.44
N TYR A 3 -18.55 -16.34 -14.21
CA TYR A 3 -17.74 -15.17 -13.92
C TYR A 3 -16.28 -15.60 -13.92
N SER A 4 -15.67 -15.65 -15.10
CA SER A 4 -14.22 -15.77 -15.21
C SER A 4 -13.60 -14.51 -14.61
N TYR A 5 -12.94 -14.66 -13.47
CA TYR A 5 -12.11 -13.61 -12.88
C TYR A 5 -10.85 -13.45 -13.74
N THR A 6 -10.98 -12.70 -14.82
CA THR A 6 -9.82 -12.18 -15.55
C THR A 6 -9.10 -11.23 -14.59
N SER A 7 -8.00 -11.70 -14.00
CA SER A 7 -7.08 -10.90 -13.20
C SER A 7 -6.71 -9.64 -13.99
N PRO A 8 -7.27 -8.46 -13.66
CA PRO A 8 -6.86 -7.24 -14.32
C PRO A 8 -5.44 -6.98 -13.85
N ASN A 9 -4.54 -6.52 -14.72
CA ASN A 9 -3.21 -6.07 -14.32
C ASN A 9 -3.31 -5.26 -13.03
N ARG A 10 -2.99 -5.89 -11.89
CA ARG A 10 -3.30 -5.33 -10.57
C ARG A 10 -2.30 -4.25 -10.33
N TYR A 11 -2.72 -2.99 -10.47
CA TYR A 11 -2.07 -1.92 -9.76
C TYR A 11 -2.02 -2.31 -8.28
N TYR A 12 -0.88 -2.12 -7.62
CA TYR A 12 -0.61 -2.59 -6.26
C TYR A 12 -1.70 -2.21 -5.23
N SER A 13 -2.46 -1.14 -5.48
CA SER A 13 -3.61 -0.72 -4.66
C SER A 13 -4.71 -1.80 -4.57
N ALA A 14 -5.05 -2.46 -5.69
CA ALA A 14 -6.01 -3.55 -5.70
C ALA A 14 -5.48 -4.75 -4.91
N SER A 15 -4.19 -5.06 -5.06
CA SER A 15 -3.53 -6.12 -4.29
C SER A 15 -3.57 -5.85 -2.78
N ILE A 16 -3.27 -4.62 -2.35
CA ILE A 16 -3.32 -4.24 -0.92
C ILE A 16 -4.73 -4.40 -0.35
N ILE A 17 -5.77 -4.00 -1.10
CA ILE A 17 -7.16 -4.19 -0.66
C ILE A 17 -7.47 -5.68 -0.53
N THR A 18 -7.06 -6.50 -1.50
CA THR A 18 -7.28 -7.96 -1.43
C THR A 18 -6.51 -8.62 -0.28
N MET A 19 -5.31 -8.12 0.06
CA MET A 19 -4.53 -8.60 1.21
C MET A 19 -5.23 -8.39 2.56
N THR A 20 -6.24 -7.50 2.62
CA THR A 20 -7.04 -7.31 3.84
C THR A 20 -8.08 -8.40 4.06
N GLY A 21 -8.43 -9.17 3.03
CA GLY A 21 -9.39 -10.27 3.11
C GLY A 21 -10.87 -9.90 3.11
N ILE A 22 -11.21 -8.61 3.26
CA ILE A 22 -12.60 -8.15 3.44
C ILE A 22 -13.45 -8.33 2.18
N THR A 23 -12.83 -8.38 1.01
CA THR A 23 -13.52 -8.37 -0.28
C THR A 23 -14.00 -9.74 -0.76
N GLN A 24 -13.62 -10.82 -0.09
CA GLN A 24 -13.80 -12.19 -0.61
C GLN A 24 -15.23 -12.72 -0.47
N ASN A 25 -15.93 -12.32 0.58
CA ASN A 25 -17.28 -12.82 0.83
C ASN A 25 -18.35 -12.12 -0.01
N ASN A 26 -18.03 -10.98 -0.63
CA ASN A 26 -18.97 -10.18 -1.42
C ASN A 26 -18.24 -9.36 -2.49
N ALA A 27 -18.34 -9.77 -3.76
CA ALA A 27 -17.75 -9.04 -4.89
C ALA A 27 -18.18 -7.55 -4.95
N SER A 28 -19.40 -7.24 -4.53
CA SER A 28 -19.90 -5.86 -4.45
C SER A 28 -19.14 -5.00 -3.44
N LEU A 29 -18.65 -5.58 -2.33
CA LEU A 29 -17.86 -4.84 -1.34
C LEU A 29 -16.49 -4.40 -1.91
N ALA A 30 -15.88 -5.21 -2.77
CA ALA A 30 -14.61 -4.87 -3.43
C ALA A 30 -14.74 -3.60 -4.28
N ILE A 31 -15.84 -3.49 -5.02
CA ILE A 31 -16.15 -2.34 -5.86
C ILE A 31 -16.36 -1.09 -4.99
N TRP A 32 -17.13 -1.21 -3.90
CA TRP A 32 -17.39 -0.08 -3.00
C TRP A 32 -16.13 0.39 -2.26
N ILE A 33 -15.24 -0.51 -1.83
CA ILE A 33 -13.96 -0.13 -1.19
C ILE A 33 -13.04 0.58 -2.20
N SER A 34 -13.01 0.12 -3.46
CA SER A 34 -12.25 0.77 -4.53
C SER A 34 -12.83 2.16 -4.88
N ALA A 35 -14.15 2.30 -4.90
CA ALA A 35 -14.83 3.58 -5.09
C ALA A 35 -14.56 4.54 -3.92
N LEU A 36 -14.58 4.04 -2.69
CA LEU A 36 -14.29 4.82 -1.48
C LEU A 36 -12.85 5.34 -1.49
N THR A 37 -11.87 4.47 -1.76
CA THR A 37 -10.45 4.87 -1.83
C THR A 37 -10.19 5.91 -2.92
N SER A 38 -10.84 5.77 -4.08
CA SER A 38 -10.77 6.76 -5.16
C SER A 38 -11.41 8.10 -4.76
N THR A 39 -12.53 8.05 -4.04
CA THR A 39 -13.22 9.25 -3.52
C THR A 39 -12.36 9.98 -2.49
N ILE A 40 -11.73 9.25 -1.57
CA ILE A 40 -10.81 9.83 -0.58
C ILE A 40 -9.63 10.50 -1.27
N ASN A 41 -9.02 9.85 -2.27
CA ASN A 41 -7.91 10.41 -3.04
C ASN A 41 -8.31 11.69 -3.79
N PHE A 42 -9.50 11.68 -4.40
CA PHE A 42 -10.06 12.85 -5.08
C PHE A 42 -10.28 14.01 -4.11
N LEU A 43 -11.01 13.79 -3.00
CA LEU A 43 -11.30 14.82 -2.01
C LEU A 43 -10.02 15.34 -1.33
N GLY A 44 -9.09 14.45 -0.99
CA GLY A 44 -7.82 14.82 -0.40
C GLY A 44 -6.99 15.73 -1.31
N THR A 45 -7.05 15.52 -2.63
CA THR A 45 -6.40 16.41 -3.61
C THR A 45 -6.99 17.84 -3.55
N PHE A 46 -8.31 17.99 -3.48
CA PHE A 46 -8.94 19.32 -3.32
C PHE A 46 -8.57 19.99 -2.01
N ILE A 47 -8.52 19.22 -0.92
CA ILE A 47 -8.04 19.72 0.38
C ILE A 47 -6.62 20.25 0.22
N GLY A 48 -5.73 19.51 -0.45
CA GLY A 48 -4.37 19.94 -0.74
C GLY A 48 -4.28 21.22 -1.56
N LEU A 49 -5.07 21.32 -2.62
CA LEU A 49 -5.15 22.52 -3.47
C LEU A 49 -5.66 23.75 -2.70
N PHE A 50 -6.61 23.59 -1.78
CA PHE A 50 -7.06 24.69 -0.95
C PHE A 50 -6.01 25.09 0.12
N LEU A 51 -5.33 24.09 0.69
CA LEU A 51 -4.34 24.32 1.75
C LEU A 51 -3.03 24.90 1.24
N VAL A 52 -2.61 24.63 -0.01
CA VAL A 52 -1.34 25.14 -0.54
C VAL A 52 -1.31 26.66 -0.60
N ASP A 53 -2.42 27.28 -0.97
CA ASP A 53 -2.54 28.74 -1.04
C ASP A 53 -2.64 29.37 0.35
N ARG A 54 -3.18 28.65 1.34
CA ARG A 54 -3.37 29.14 2.71
C ARG A 54 -2.12 29.00 3.58
N ILE A 55 -1.49 27.84 3.56
CA ILE A 55 -0.39 27.46 4.48
C ILE A 55 0.98 27.65 3.81
N GLY A 56 1.07 27.51 2.49
CA GLY A 56 2.34 27.49 1.76
C GLY A 56 2.80 26.08 1.41
N ARG A 57 3.87 25.97 0.61
CA ARG A 57 4.27 24.70 -0.01
C ARG A 57 5.04 23.81 0.97
N ARG A 58 5.96 24.41 1.71
CA ARG A 58 6.84 23.70 2.64
C ARG A 58 6.07 23.06 3.82
N PRO A 59 5.29 23.80 4.62
CA PRO A 59 4.57 23.22 5.75
C PRO A 59 3.55 22.18 5.30
N LEU A 60 2.91 22.36 4.14
CA LEU A 60 1.98 21.38 3.58
C LEU A 60 2.69 20.07 3.17
N THR A 61 3.85 20.17 2.54
CA THR A 61 4.64 18.99 2.14
C THR A 61 5.14 18.22 3.37
N ILE A 62 5.61 18.92 4.40
CA ILE A 62 6.10 18.28 5.64
C ILE A 62 4.94 17.66 6.43
N ALA A 63 3.82 18.38 6.57
CA ALA A 63 2.65 17.88 7.29
C ALA A 63 2.05 16.65 6.59
N SER A 64 1.90 16.70 5.27
CA SER A 64 1.37 15.56 4.49
C SER A 64 2.29 14.35 4.57
N LEU A 65 3.60 14.51 4.36
CA LEU A 65 4.55 13.40 4.45
C LEU A 65 4.67 12.81 5.86
N SER A 66 4.57 13.65 6.89
CA SER A 66 4.50 13.18 8.30
C SER A 66 3.23 12.36 8.54
N GLY A 67 2.08 12.84 8.05
CA GLY A 67 0.83 12.09 8.10
C GLY A 67 0.88 10.77 7.33
N THR A 68 1.52 10.76 6.16
CA THR A 68 1.77 9.54 5.37
C THR A 68 2.65 8.55 6.13
N ALA A 69 3.73 9.01 6.80
CA ALA A 69 4.59 8.14 7.59
C ALA A 69 3.83 7.51 8.79
N LEU A 70 2.98 8.29 9.47
CA LEU A 70 2.13 7.79 10.55
C LEU A 70 1.08 6.79 10.05
N ALA A 71 0.49 7.03 8.88
CA ALA A 71 -0.47 6.10 8.28
C ALA A 71 0.20 4.80 7.82
N LEU A 72 1.42 4.88 7.26
CA LEU A 72 2.23 3.70 6.91
C LEU A 72 2.60 2.88 8.15
N LEU A 73 2.93 3.55 9.27
CA LEU A 73 3.11 2.87 10.55
C LEU A 73 1.82 2.17 10.99
N GLY A 74 0.66 2.83 10.86
CA GLY A 74 -0.65 2.22 11.13
C GLY A 74 -0.88 0.95 10.31
N LEU A 75 -0.64 1.00 9.00
CA LEU A 75 -0.73 -0.17 8.11
C LEU A 75 0.25 -1.29 8.51
N ALA A 76 1.49 -0.95 8.82
CA ALA A 76 2.49 -1.93 9.26
C ALA A 76 2.03 -2.65 10.54
N LEU A 77 1.51 -1.90 11.51
CA LEU A 77 0.98 -2.44 12.76
C LEU A 77 -0.25 -3.31 12.55
N THR A 78 -1.19 -2.92 11.68
CA THR A 78 -2.38 -3.75 11.44
C THR A 78 -2.05 -5.05 10.71
N PHE A 79 -1.13 -5.03 9.74
CA PHE A 79 -0.64 -6.25 9.11
C PHE A 79 0.18 -7.12 10.07
N GLN A 80 0.89 -6.52 11.03
CA GLN A 80 1.59 -7.27 12.06
C GLN A 80 0.61 -7.92 13.05
N LEU A 81 -0.46 -7.21 13.45
CA LEU A 81 -1.54 -7.78 14.26
C LEU A 81 -2.27 -8.90 13.52
N SER A 82 -2.52 -8.73 12.23
CA SER A 82 -3.09 -9.79 11.37
C SER A 82 -2.18 -11.01 11.35
N TYR A 83 -0.85 -10.83 11.24
CA TYR A 83 0.12 -11.92 11.27
C TYR A 83 0.16 -12.67 12.61
N VAL A 84 0.19 -11.96 13.74
CA VAL A 84 0.28 -12.57 15.08
C VAL A 84 -1.04 -13.25 15.50
N ASN A 85 -2.17 -12.67 15.13
CA ASN A 85 -3.50 -13.19 15.46
C ASN A 85 -4.11 -14.06 14.34
N SER A 86 -3.30 -14.46 13.37
CA SER A 86 -3.74 -15.36 12.30
C SER A 86 -4.15 -16.72 12.87
N PRO A 87 -5.21 -17.36 12.34
CA PRO A 87 -5.57 -18.71 12.75
C PRO A 87 -4.44 -19.70 12.45
N LYS A 88 -4.34 -20.70 13.32
CA LYS A 88 -3.39 -21.80 13.15
C LYS A 88 -3.97 -22.86 12.22
N VAL A 89 -3.09 -23.58 11.55
CA VAL A 89 -3.45 -24.77 10.79
C VAL A 89 -3.83 -25.87 11.78
N THR A 90 -5.04 -26.41 11.65
CA THR A 90 -5.59 -27.46 12.53
C THR A 90 -5.56 -28.84 11.89
N PHE A 91 -5.47 -28.92 10.56
CA PHE A 91 -5.33 -30.16 9.81
C PHE A 91 -4.29 -30.00 8.72
N ASP A 92 -3.36 -30.95 8.60
CA ASP A 92 -2.47 -31.04 7.43
C ASP A 92 -3.30 -31.61 6.28
N GLY A 93 -3.86 -30.71 5.47
CA GLY A 93 -4.62 -31.05 4.27
C GLY A 93 -3.79 -32.01 3.43
N GLY A 94 -4.29 -33.23 3.28
CA GLY A 94 -3.50 -34.39 2.87
C GLY A 94 -2.55 -34.11 1.70
N VAL A 95 -1.27 -34.41 1.98
CA VAL A 95 -0.16 -34.63 1.05
C VAL A 95 0.33 -33.38 0.31
N ALA A 96 1.21 -32.63 0.97
CA ALA A 96 2.28 -31.93 0.27
C ALA A 96 3.23 -33.00 -0.31
N GLU A 97 3.13 -33.32 -1.61
CA GLU A 97 4.28 -33.89 -2.32
C GLU A 97 5.41 -32.84 -2.22
N ASN A 98 6.35 -33.09 -1.29
CA ASN A 98 7.57 -32.31 -0.97
C ASN A 98 7.58 -31.32 0.21
N ASN A 99 6.71 -31.41 1.23
CA ASN A 99 6.79 -30.56 2.45
C ASN A 99 6.74 -29.03 2.22
N SER A 100 6.48 -28.55 1.00
CA SER A 100 6.70 -27.14 0.60
C SER A 100 5.77 -26.12 1.28
N CYS A 101 4.62 -26.58 1.78
CA CYS A 101 3.58 -25.74 2.39
C CYS A 101 3.16 -26.23 3.79
N LEU A 102 4.03 -26.91 4.53
CA LEU A 102 3.77 -27.34 5.91
C LEU A 102 4.07 -26.18 6.89
N PHE A 103 3.08 -25.33 7.12
CA PHE A 103 3.21 -24.17 8.00
C PHE A 103 2.14 -24.18 9.09
N GLU A 104 2.51 -23.77 10.31
CA GLU A 104 1.62 -23.80 11.48
C GLU A 104 0.58 -22.67 11.49
N SER A 105 0.72 -21.64 10.66
CA SER A 105 -0.15 -20.46 10.68
C SER A 105 -0.45 -19.90 9.28
N CYS A 106 -1.62 -19.27 9.14
CA CYS A 106 -2.01 -18.60 7.90
C CYS A 106 -1.00 -17.52 7.47
N GLY A 107 -0.46 -16.76 8.43
CA GLY A 107 0.46 -15.66 8.14
C GLY A 107 1.76 -16.11 7.46
N VAL A 108 2.27 -17.29 7.81
CA VAL A 108 3.45 -17.88 7.16
C VAL A 108 3.05 -18.62 5.88
N CYS A 109 1.91 -19.33 5.89
CA CYS A 109 1.38 -20.01 4.71
C CYS A 109 1.20 -19.06 3.52
N THR A 110 0.51 -17.93 3.72
CA THR A 110 0.23 -16.92 2.69
C THR A 110 1.41 -15.98 2.40
N SER A 111 2.58 -16.23 2.99
CA SER A 111 3.81 -15.50 2.65
C SER A 111 4.50 -16.06 1.40
N LYS A 112 4.16 -17.30 1.01
CA LYS A 112 4.71 -17.98 -0.17
C LYS A 112 3.68 -17.98 -1.30
N ARG A 113 4.09 -17.60 -2.51
CA ARG A 113 3.21 -17.63 -3.70
C ARG A 113 2.78 -19.03 -4.12
N GLU A 114 3.51 -20.06 -3.71
CA GLU A 114 3.20 -21.46 -4.03
C GLU A 114 2.14 -22.05 -3.09
N CYS A 115 1.79 -21.34 -2.00
CA CYS A 115 0.89 -21.83 -0.97
C CYS A 115 -0.36 -20.95 -0.87
N GLY A 116 -1.43 -21.52 -0.34
CA GLY A 116 -2.67 -20.83 -0.02
C GLY A 116 -3.31 -21.43 1.22
N PHE A 117 -4.11 -20.63 1.90
CA PHE A 117 -4.77 -21.00 3.15
C PHE A 117 -6.22 -21.39 2.86
N CYS A 118 -6.57 -22.65 3.12
CA CYS A 118 -7.93 -23.16 3.00
C CYS A 118 -8.53 -23.29 4.39
N PHE A 119 -9.69 -22.66 4.64
CA PHE A 119 -10.33 -22.75 5.95
C PHE A 119 -11.85 -22.78 5.86
N GLU A 120 -12.44 -23.44 6.85
CA GLU A 120 -13.86 -23.39 7.18
C GLU A 120 -13.97 -22.76 8.58
N GLY A 121 -14.78 -21.71 8.69
CA GLY A 121 -14.93 -20.93 9.91
C GLY A 121 -16.27 -21.20 10.57
N ASP A 122 -16.24 -21.67 11.82
CA ASP A 122 -17.44 -21.74 12.64
C ASP A 122 -17.72 -20.37 13.30
N THR A 123 -18.99 -20.10 13.63
CA THR A 123 -19.47 -18.85 14.23
C THR A 123 -18.82 -18.51 15.58
N GLU A 124 -18.18 -19.48 16.23
CA GLU A 124 -17.50 -19.37 17.53
C GLU A 124 -15.98 -19.09 17.42
N GLY A 125 -15.44 -18.90 16.21
CA GLY A 125 -14.03 -18.57 16.01
C GLY A 125 -13.07 -19.77 16.08
N ASN A 126 -13.61 -20.99 16.06
CA ASN A 126 -12.84 -22.19 15.77
C ASN A 126 -12.77 -22.38 14.25
N TYR A 127 -11.55 -22.49 13.74
CA TYR A 127 -11.28 -22.66 12.31
C TYR A 127 -10.71 -24.06 12.06
N THR A 128 -11.36 -24.81 11.19
CA THR A 128 -10.74 -25.97 10.54
C THR A 128 -9.96 -25.45 9.34
N ALA A 129 -8.64 -25.55 9.37
CA ALA A 129 -7.80 -24.89 8.38
C ALA A 129 -6.56 -25.69 8.01
N SER A 130 -6.17 -25.59 6.74
CA SER A 130 -5.04 -26.28 6.13
C SER A 130 -4.25 -25.34 5.22
N CYS A 131 -2.93 -25.46 5.23
CA CYS A 131 -2.07 -24.81 4.24
C CYS A 131 -1.86 -25.77 3.06
N VAL A 132 -2.22 -25.33 1.85
CA VAL A 132 -2.27 -26.17 0.64
C VAL A 132 -1.52 -25.51 -0.51
N LEU A 133 -1.07 -26.31 -1.48
CA LEU A 133 -0.42 -25.80 -2.68
C LEU A 133 -1.43 -25.04 -3.57
N SER A 134 -1.00 -23.85 -4.02
CA SER A 134 -1.74 -22.99 -4.94
C SER A 134 -1.37 -23.28 -6.39
N ASN A 135 -2.33 -23.18 -7.31
CA ASN A 135 -2.05 -23.31 -8.74
C ASN A 135 -1.59 -21.97 -9.32
N HIS A 136 -0.31 -21.88 -9.71
CA HIS A 136 0.28 -20.70 -10.34
C HIS A 136 -0.36 -20.26 -11.67
N SER A 137 -1.23 -21.07 -12.28
CA SER A 137 -1.89 -20.73 -13.56
C SER A 137 -3.28 -20.11 -13.38
N LEU A 138 -3.93 -20.31 -12.22
CA LEU A 138 -5.31 -19.91 -11.92
C LEU A 138 -5.34 -19.30 -10.51
N TYR A 139 -4.83 -18.07 -10.43
CA TYR A 139 -4.36 -17.42 -9.20
C TYR A 139 -5.37 -17.21 -8.06
N ASP A 140 -6.69 -17.33 -8.29
CA ASP A 140 -7.68 -16.81 -7.32
C ASP A 140 -8.94 -17.69 -7.13
N GLU A 141 -9.00 -18.93 -7.63
CA GLU A 141 -10.26 -19.72 -7.54
C GLU A 141 -10.17 -21.02 -6.73
N TYR A 142 -9.02 -21.72 -6.69
CA TYR A 142 -8.93 -23.02 -6.03
C TYR A 142 -7.48 -23.46 -5.73
N SER A 143 -7.34 -24.34 -4.73
CA SER A 143 -6.07 -25.02 -4.45
C SER A 143 -5.86 -26.22 -5.38
N VAL A 144 -4.60 -26.62 -5.61
CA VAL A 144 -4.32 -27.82 -6.41
C VAL A 144 -4.85 -29.09 -5.70
N TYR A 145 -4.80 -29.10 -4.36
CA TYR A 145 -5.18 -30.23 -3.51
C TYR A 145 -6.02 -29.77 -2.30
N GLY A 146 -6.71 -30.72 -1.65
CA GLY A 146 -7.53 -30.48 -0.46
C GLY A 146 -8.95 -30.01 -0.75
N ASP A 147 -9.70 -29.67 0.31
CA ASP A 147 -11.13 -29.33 0.21
C ASP A 147 -11.42 -28.08 -0.64
N CYS A 148 -10.44 -27.16 -0.71
CA CYS A 148 -10.47 -25.99 -1.60
C CYS A 148 -10.12 -26.30 -3.07
N SER A 149 -9.92 -27.57 -3.46
CA SER A 149 -9.70 -27.99 -4.85
C SER A 149 -11.03 -28.10 -5.63
N ASN A 150 -12.13 -28.38 -4.93
CA ASN A 150 -13.44 -28.55 -5.57
C ASN A 150 -14.19 -27.22 -5.67
N THR A 151 -14.29 -26.67 -6.88
CA THR A 151 -14.93 -25.38 -7.19
C THR A 151 -16.38 -25.28 -6.72
N THR A 152 -17.10 -26.40 -6.62
CA THR A 152 -18.49 -26.43 -6.15
C THR A 152 -18.63 -26.30 -4.63
N LEU A 153 -17.65 -26.80 -3.86
CA LEU A 153 -17.59 -26.63 -2.40
C LEU A 153 -17.13 -25.23 -2.01
N ALA A 154 -16.14 -24.70 -2.72
CA ALA A 154 -15.64 -23.34 -2.53
C ALA A 154 -16.70 -22.27 -2.90
N ALA A 155 -17.49 -22.52 -3.96
CA ALA A 155 -18.61 -21.64 -4.33
C ALA A 155 -19.85 -21.80 -3.41
N GLY A 156 -19.94 -22.89 -2.66
CA GLY A 156 -21.06 -23.20 -1.76
C GLY A 156 -21.00 -22.49 -0.39
N GLY A 157 -19.93 -21.74 -0.11
CA GLY A 157 -19.77 -20.93 1.11
C GLY A 157 -19.39 -21.71 2.37
N ILE A 158 -19.08 -23.01 2.25
CA ILE A 158 -18.67 -23.86 3.38
C ILE A 158 -17.16 -23.74 3.63
N VAL A 159 -16.35 -23.74 2.57
CA VAL A 159 -14.88 -23.61 2.62
C VAL A 159 -14.43 -22.38 1.83
N VAL A 160 -13.50 -21.60 2.40
CA VAL A 160 -12.97 -20.37 1.79
C VAL A 160 -11.48 -20.53 1.50
N TYR A 161 -11.10 -20.21 0.26
CA TYR A 161 -9.71 -20.20 -0.18
C TYR A 161 -9.11 -18.80 -0.09
N ALA A 162 -7.99 -18.67 0.62
CA ALA A 162 -7.29 -17.43 0.85
C ALA A 162 -5.83 -17.53 0.40
N TYR A 163 -5.54 -16.92 -0.76
CA TYR A 163 -4.20 -16.96 -1.35
C TYR A 163 -3.23 -15.96 -0.69
N ASP A 164 -3.69 -14.74 -0.38
CA ASP A 164 -2.80 -13.64 0.07
C ASP A 164 -3.36 -12.84 1.26
N TRP A 165 -4.26 -13.44 2.04
CA TRP A 165 -4.88 -12.79 3.21
C TRP A 165 -5.21 -13.84 4.27
N CYS A 166 -5.43 -13.38 5.51
CA CYS A 166 -5.83 -14.23 6.62
C CYS A 166 -7.07 -13.65 7.29
N PRO A 167 -8.02 -14.48 7.79
CA PRO A 167 -9.16 -13.97 8.52
C PRO A 167 -8.69 -13.40 9.87
N TYR A 168 -9.09 -12.16 10.16
CA TYR A 168 -8.86 -11.54 11.46
C TYR A 168 -9.97 -10.54 11.76
N GLN A 169 -10.40 -10.49 13.02
CA GLN A 169 -11.57 -9.72 13.48
C GLN A 169 -11.45 -8.20 13.26
N TYR A 170 -10.22 -7.69 13.18
CA TYR A 170 -9.93 -6.25 13.10
C TYR A 170 -9.61 -5.76 11.69
N ALA A 171 -10.08 -6.46 10.66
CA ALA A 171 -9.72 -6.14 9.28
C ALA A 171 -10.12 -4.75 8.81
N TRP A 172 -11.20 -4.23 9.35
CA TRP A 172 -11.70 -2.88 9.08
C TRP A 172 -10.70 -1.79 9.49
N ILE A 173 -9.84 -2.04 10.49
CA ILE A 173 -8.82 -1.07 10.92
C ILE A 173 -7.80 -0.83 9.79
N THR A 174 -7.46 -1.87 9.03
CA THR A 174 -6.55 -1.74 7.88
C THR A 174 -7.15 -0.89 6.76
N ILE A 175 -8.46 -0.97 6.53
CA ILE A 175 -9.14 -0.10 5.55
C ILE A 175 -9.09 1.36 6.01
N ILE A 176 -9.33 1.63 7.29
CA ILE A 176 -9.24 2.99 7.84
C ILE A 176 -7.81 3.52 7.71
N ALA A 177 -6.80 2.71 8.06
CA ALA A 177 -5.40 3.08 7.91
C ALA A 177 -5.01 3.36 6.45
N LEU A 178 -5.52 2.56 5.50
CA LEU A 178 -5.36 2.79 4.07
C LEU A 178 -6.03 4.09 3.61
N GLY A 179 -7.25 4.37 4.10
CA GLY A 179 -7.95 5.62 3.83
C GLY A 179 -7.19 6.85 4.34
N LEU A 180 -6.65 6.78 5.55
CA LEU A 180 -5.81 7.84 6.12
C LEU A 180 -4.52 8.04 5.31
N TYR A 181 -3.87 6.95 4.90
CA TYR A 181 -2.70 7.01 4.02
C TYR A 181 -3.02 7.75 2.72
N LEU A 182 -4.13 7.39 2.06
CA LEU A 182 -4.55 8.03 0.81
C LEU A 182 -4.89 9.51 1.01
N LEU A 183 -5.53 9.87 2.12
CA LEU A 183 -5.89 11.26 2.43
C LEU A 183 -4.65 12.13 2.63
N PHE A 184 -3.70 11.68 3.45
CA PHE A 184 -2.47 12.42 3.70
C PHE A 184 -1.57 12.48 2.46
N PHE A 185 -1.46 11.38 1.71
CA PHE A 185 -0.67 11.36 0.48
C PHE A 185 -1.24 12.31 -0.58
N SER A 186 -2.55 12.25 -0.82
CA SER A 186 -3.21 13.06 -1.86
C SER A 186 -3.28 14.55 -1.54
N SER A 187 -3.37 14.91 -0.26
CA SER A 187 -3.41 16.32 0.17
C SER A 187 -2.09 17.08 0.06
N GLY A 188 -0.95 16.40 -0.15
CA GLY A 188 0.32 17.11 -0.32
C GLY A 188 1.30 16.40 -1.23
N MET A 189 1.70 15.18 -0.90
CA MET A 189 2.73 14.47 -1.68
C MET A 189 2.33 14.15 -3.12
N ALA A 190 1.03 14.11 -3.45
CA ALA A 190 0.58 13.97 -4.83
C ALA A 190 0.82 15.24 -5.68
N PRO A 191 0.31 16.43 -5.32
CA PRO A 191 0.52 17.65 -6.13
C PRO A 191 1.83 18.39 -5.86
N MET A 192 2.32 18.42 -4.60
CA MET A 192 3.40 19.33 -4.20
C MET A 192 4.74 19.07 -4.89
N PRO A 193 5.20 17.83 -5.10
CA PRO A 193 6.45 17.59 -5.82
C PRO A 193 6.40 18.19 -7.23
N TRP A 194 5.29 18.09 -7.94
CA TRP A 194 5.15 18.68 -9.28
C TRP A 194 5.15 20.22 -9.22
N THR A 195 4.42 20.80 -8.27
CA THR A 195 4.39 22.26 -8.07
C THR A 195 5.77 22.80 -7.70
N ILE A 196 6.42 22.23 -6.69
CA ILE A 196 7.73 22.66 -6.21
C ILE A 196 8.78 22.47 -7.31
N ASN A 197 8.80 21.32 -7.99
CA ASN A 197 9.72 21.04 -9.10
C ASN A 197 9.57 22.08 -10.23
N SER A 198 8.37 22.59 -10.46
CA SER A 198 8.16 23.68 -11.40
C SER A 198 8.65 25.04 -10.86
N GLU A 199 8.61 25.31 -9.56
CA GLU A 199 8.93 26.61 -8.96
C GLU A 199 10.44 26.80 -8.69
N ILE A 200 11.18 25.75 -8.34
CA ILE A 200 12.56 25.86 -7.80
C ILE A 200 13.64 26.08 -8.86
N TYR A 201 13.40 25.72 -10.12
CA TYR A 201 14.43 25.75 -11.15
C TYR A 201 14.56 27.11 -11.83
N PRO A 202 15.80 27.56 -12.13
CA PRO A 202 16.01 28.78 -12.89
C PRO A 202 15.47 28.62 -14.31
N ASN A 203 14.98 29.71 -14.90
CA ASN A 203 14.29 29.68 -16.20
C ASN A 203 15.10 29.02 -17.33
N TRP A 204 16.42 29.22 -17.35
CA TRP A 204 17.31 28.66 -18.38
C TRP A 204 17.51 27.13 -18.28
N ALA A 205 17.35 26.52 -17.09
CA ALA A 205 17.57 25.09 -16.85
C ALA A 205 16.28 24.30 -16.63
N ARG A 206 15.14 24.99 -16.48
CA ARG A 206 13.88 24.43 -15.99
C ARG A 206 13.43 23.18 -16.73
N ALA A 207 13.48 23.19 -18.06
CA ALA A 207 13.06 22.05 -18.88
C ALA A 207 13.92 20.80 -18.62
N THR A 208 15.25 20.97 -18.61
CA THR A 208 16.20 19.89 -18.37
C THR A 208 16.06 19.30 -16.97
N CYS A 209 16.01 20.15 -15.94
CA CYS A 209 15.85 19.70 -14.55
C CYS A 209 14.50 19.00 -14.33
N THR A 210 13.41 19.53 -14.91
CA THR A 210 12.08 18.90 -14.84
C THR A 210 12.08 17.52 -15.51
N SER A 211 12.74 17.39 -16.67
CA SER A 211 12.87 16.10 -17.38
C SER A 211 13.64 15.06 -16.55
N ILE A 212 14.76 15.47 -15.93
CA ILE A 212 15.55 14.58 -15.06
C ILE A 212 14.72 14.11 -13.86
N THR A 213 14.08 15.03 -13.13
CA THR A 213 13.24 14.68 -11.96
C THR A 213 12.08 13.77 -12.35
N THR A 214 11.42 14.05 -13.47
CA THR A 214 10.32 13.23 -13.97
C THR A 214 10.79 11.83 -14.36
N SER A 215 11.97 11.72 -14.98
CA SER A 215 12.57 10.43 -15.34
C SER A 215 12.89 9.61 -14.09
N ILE A 216 13.51 10.23 -13.07
CA ILE A 216 13.78 9.59 -11.78
C ILE A 216 12.48 9.11 -11.11
N ASN A 217 11.42 9.92 -11.15
CA ASN A 217 10.12 9.55 -10.60
C ASN A 217 9.53 8.30 -11.28
N TRP A 218 9.52 8.26 -12.61
CA TRP A 218 8.99 7.10 -13.34
C TRP A 218 9.88 5.86 -13.19
N SER A 219 11.21 6.03 -13.12
CA SER A 219 12.13 4.93 -12.82
C SER A 219 11.92 4.36 -11.40
N ALA A 220 11.75 5.23 -10.40
CA ALA A 220 11.44 4.80 -9.04
C ALA A 220 10.07 4.11 -8.96
N ASN A 221 9.07 4.62 -9.68
CA ASN A 221 7.75 3.99 -9.77
C ASN A 221 7.84 2.58 -10.38
N LEU A 222 8.60 2.42 -11.48
CA LEU A 222 8.84 1.12 -12.10
C LEU A 222 9.56 0.17 -11.13
N LEU A 223 10.60 0.64 -10.46
CA LEU A 223 11.34 -0.16 -9.48
C LEU A 223 10.41 -0.67 -8.37
N VAL A 224 9.67 0.23 -7.72
CA VAL A 224 8.74 -0.12 -6.64
C VAL A 224 7.67 -1.11 -7.13
N SER A 225 7.12 -0.90 -8.34
CA SER A 225 6.10 -1.78 -8.90
C SER A 225 6.63 -3.19 -9.17
N LEU A 226 7.88 -3.33 -9.64
CA LEU A 226 8.52 -4.63 -9.87
C LEU A 226 8.93 -5.32 -8.56
N THR A 227 9.36 -4.56 -7.56
CA THR A 227 9.85 -5.11 -6.29
C THR A 227 8.76 -5.33 -5.25
N PHE A 228 7.56 -4.76 -5.41
CA PHE A 228 6.56 -4.80 -4.34
C PHE A 228 6.19 -6.23 -3.92
N LEU A 229 5.87 -7.10 -4.89
CA LEU A 229 5.48 -8.49 -4.60
C LEU A 229 6.65 -9.30 -4.01
N THR A 230 7.87 -9.08 -4.49
CA THR A 230 9.05 -9.78 -3.96
C THR A 230 9.40 -9.31 -2.55
N LEU A 231 9.20 -8.03 -2.27
CA LEU A 231 9.42 -7.46 -0.94
C LEU A 231 8.42 -8.02 0.07
N THR A 232 7.16 -8.18 -0.31
CA THR A 232 6.14 -8.79 0.56
C THR A 232 6.38 -10.27 0.87
N GLU A 233 7.17 -10.98 0.07
CA GLU A 233 7.57 -12.37 0.36
C GLU A 233 8.76 -12.43 1.31
N VAL A 234 9.77 -11.58 1.10
CA VAL A 234 11.02 -11.62 1.87
C VAL A 234 10.87 -10.93 3.22
N LEU A 235 10.22 -9.76 3.25
CA LEU A 235 10.02 -8.96 4.46
C LEU A 235 8.65 -9.15 5.10
N LEU A 236 7.78 -9.97 4.51
CA LEU A 236 6.36 -10.06 4.87
C LEU A 236 5.62 -8.75 4.62
N LYS A 237 4.29 -8.80 4.59
CA LYS A 237 3.42 -7.63 4.37
C LYS A 237 3.75 -6.49 5.33
N HIS A 238 3.86 -6.80 6.62
CA HIS A 238 4.16 -5.80 7.66
C HIS A 238 5.56 -5.20 7.51
N GLY A 239 6.59 -6.00 7.18
CA GLY A 239 7.96 -5.49 7.00
C GLY A 239 8.09 -4.57 5.79
N THR A 240 7.36 -4.84 4.70
CA THR A 240 7.28 -3.93 3.54
C THR A 240 6.75 -2.55 3.93
N PHE A 241 5.68 -2.48 4.72
CA PHE A 241 5.13 -1.20 5.16
C PHE A 241 6.05 -0.47 6.17
N TYR A 242 6.77 -1.20 7.03
CA TYR A 242 7.82 -0.61 7.87
C TYR A 242 8.95 0.00 7.03
N LEU A 243 9.39 -0.69 5.96
CA LEU A 243 10.40 -0.16 5.05
C LEU A 243 9.92 1.14 4.40
N TYR A 244 8.69 1.17 3.88
CA TYR A 244 8.14 2.40 3.29
C TYR A 244 7.96 3.52 4.32
N MET A 245 7.61 3.20 5.56
CA MET A 245 7.59 4.18 6.65
C MET A 245 8.98 4.77 6.88
N CYS A 246 10.04 3.96 6.95
CA CYS A 246 11.41 4.46 7.10
C CYS A 246 11.81 5.38 5.94
N VAL A 247 11.49 5.01 4.70
CA VAL A 247 11.75 5.86 3.52
C VAL A 247 10.98 7.19 3.62
N ALA A 248 9.71 7.15 4.05
CA ALA A 248 8.90 8.35 4.25
C ALA A 248 9.45 9.26 5.36
N VAL A 249 9.93 8.69 6.47
CA VAL A 249 10.58 9.44 7.57
C VAL A 249 11.88 10.07 7.09
N CYS A 250 12.74 9.33 6.37
CA CYS A 250 13.94 9.88 5.76
C CYS A 250 13.60 11.03 4.80
N GLY A 251 12.58 10.87 3.96
CA GLY A 251 12.08 11.93 3.09
C GLY A 251 11.58 13.15 3.87
N CYS A 252 10.86 12.93 4.97
CA CYS A 252 10.37 14.00 5.85
C CYS A 252 11.53 14.78 6.47
N VAL A 253 12.54 14.08 7.01
CA VAL A 253 13.76 14.69 7.53
C VAL A 253 14.46 15.49 6.43
N CYS A 254 14.66 14.91 5.24
CA CYS A 254 15.25 15.61 4.11
C CYS A 254 14.48 16.89 3.74
N PHE A 255 13.15 16.85 3.63
CA PHE A 255 12.37 18.06 3.33
C PHE A 255 12.38 19.08 4.45
N THR A 256 12.39 18.67 5.72
CA THR A 256 12.51 19.63 6.83
C THR A 256 13.83 20.40 6.79
N LEU A 257 14.92 19.75 6.38
CA LEU A 257 16.28 20.31 6.34
C LEU A 257 16.62 21.03 5.03
N LEU A 258 16.09 20.60 3.89
CA LEU A 258 16.52 21.07 2.57
C LEU A 258 15.51 21.95 1.85
N LEU A 259 14.21 21.79 2.13
CA LEU A 259 13.15 22.49 1.39
C LEU A 259 12.92 23.89 1.97
N PRO A 260 13.23 24.98 1.24
CA PRO A 260 12.82 26.33 1.63
C PRO A 260 11.34 26.58 1.34
N GLU A 261 10.77 27.66 1.89
CA GLU A 261 9.45 28.13 1.48
C GLU A 261 9.56 28.83 0.11
N THR A 262 8.72 28.42 -0.85
CA THR A 262 8.67 28.98 -2.21
C THR A 262 7.51 29.96 -2.41
N ARG A 263 6.57 30.03 -1.47
CA ARG A 263 5.39 30.89 -1.56
C ARG A 263 5.76 32.37 -1.72
N GLY A 264 5.21 32.98 -2.77
CA GLY A 264 5.26 34.43 -2.99
C GLY A 264 6.60 34.95 -3.52
N VAL A 265 7.57 34.06 -3.80
CA VAL A 265 8.84 34.43 -4.41
C VAL A 265 8.71 34.34 -5.93
N PRO A 266 8.99 35.41 -6.70
CA PRO A 266 8.94 35.35 -8.14
C PRO A 266 10.04 34.42 -8.67
N LEU A 267 9.75 33.72 -9.78
CA LEU A 267 10.62 32.69 -10.36
C LEU A 267 12.04 33.20 -10.68
N GLU A 268 12.18 34.48 -11.00
CA GLU A 268 13.46 35.13 -11.31
C GLU A 268 14.37 35.25 -10.08
N GLN A 269 13.80 35.37 -8.88
CA GLN A 269 14.53 35.55 -7.62
C GLN A 269 14.78 34.23 -6.87
N MET A 270 14.36 33.09 -7.42
CA MET A 270 14.61 31.79 -6.78
C MET A 270 16.10 31.46 -6.66
N GLY A 271 16.93 31.91 -7.59
CA GLY A 271 18.38 31.76 -7.51
C GLY A 271 18.97 32.40 -6.24
N ASP A 272 18.46 33.57 -5.85
CA ASP A 272 18.90 34.29 -4.66
C ASP A 272 18.48 33.59 -3.36
N LEU A 273 17.37 32.86 -3.38
CA LEU A 273 16.95 32.04 -2.23
C LEU A 273 17.93 30.89 -1.99
N PHE A 274 18.45 30.29 -3.06
CA PHE A 274 19.43 29.20 -2.99
C PHE A 274 20.89 29.66 -2.90
N SER A 275 21.18 30.97 -2.84
CA SER A 275 22.52 31.48 -2.53
C SER A 275 22.78 31.64 -1.03
N LEU A 276 21.72 31.74 -0.22
CA LEU A 276 21.81 31.89 1.24
C LEU A 276 22.29 30.60 1.94
N PRO A 277 22.86 30.66 3.16
CA PRO A 277 23.12 29.47 3.97
C PRO A 277 21.82 28.71 4.33
N VAL A 278 21.88 27.38 4.44
CA VAL A 278 20.70 26.49 4.67
C VAL A 278 19.81 26.95 5.84
N LEU A 279 20.39 27.35 6.96
CA LEU A 279 19.63 27.82 8.14
C LEU A 279 18.81 29.09 7.86
N GLN A 280 19.32 29.99 7.02
CA GLN A 280 18.60 31.21 6.64
C GLN A 280 17.48 30.91 5.62
N ARG A 281 17.68 29.93 4.73
CA ARG A 281 16.64 29.44 3.79
C ARG A 281 15.43 28.86 4.52
N ILE A 282 15.68 28.19 5.64
CA ILE A 282 14.65 27.57 6.48
C ILE A 282 13.87 28.62 7.30
N LYS A 283 14.53 29.68 7.76
CA LYS A 283 13.95 30.62 8.73
C LYS A 283 13.18 31.78 8.08
N LYS A 284 13.39 32.04 6.79
CA LYS A 284 12.71 33.10 6.04
C LYS A 284 11.21 32.76 5.86
N ARG A 285 10.39 33.11 6.85
CA ARG A 285 8.95 33.30 6.66
C ARG A 285 8.76 34.74 6.20
N TYR A 286 8.35 34.92 4.95
CA TYR A 286 7.79 36.19 4.50
C TYR A 286 6.37 36.33 5.05
#